data_AF-A0A930DGF9-F1
#
_entry.id   AF-A0A930DGF9-F1
#
_cell.length_a   1.000
_cell.length_b   1.000
_cell.length_c   1.000
_cell.angle_alpha   90.00
_cell.angle_beta   90.00
_cell.angle_gamma   90.00
#
_symmetry.space_group_name_H-M   'P 1'
#
loop_
_entity.id
_entity.type
_entity.pdbx_description
1 polymer ?
#
loop_
_entity_poly.entity_id
_entity_poly.type
_entity_poly.pdbx_seq_one_letter_code
_entity_poly.pdbx_strand_id
1 'polypeptide(L)' 'QLSRDFRSLPTMKINPEVKDLFAFKFEDFELEGYDPHPHIKAAVSV' A
#
# COMPACT_ATOMS: atom_id res chain seq x y z
N GLN A 1 -0.74 -17.25 -5.18
CA GLN A 1 -1.53 -16.00 -5.19
C GLN A 1 -2.94 -16.25 -5.72
N LEU A 2 -3.08 -16.86 -6.91
CA LEU A 2 -4.38 -17.06 -7.58
C LEU A 2 -5.42 -17.90 -6.81
N SER A 3 -4.97 -18.77 -5.91
CA SER A 3 -5.83 -19.64 -5.10
C SER A 3 -6.28 -19.03 -3.76
N ARG A 4 -5.93 -17.77 -3.48
CA ARG A 4 -6.28 -17.10 -2.21
C ARG A 4 -7.60 -16.35 -2.36
N ASP A 5 -8.44 -16.42 -1.32
CA ASP A 5 -9.69 -15.68 -1.27
C ASP A 5 -9.48 -14.16 -1.23
N PHE A 6 -10.45 -13.42 -1.74
CA PHE A 6 -10.45 -11.96 -1.64
C PHE A 6 -10.70 -11.49 -0.21
N ARG A 7 -10.10 -10.35 0.14
CA ARG A 7 -10.32 -9.63 1.41
C ARG A 7 -10.74 -8.20 1.09
N SER A 8 -11.27 -7.52 2.10
CA SER A 8 -11.61 -6.09 1.99
C SER A 8 -10.41 -5.28 1.52
N LEU A 9 -10.68 -4.34 0.60
CA LEU A 9 -9.65 -3.44 0.12
C LEU A 9 -9.28 -2.43 1.23
N PRO A 10 -7.98 -2.09 1.35
CA PRO A 10 -7.56 -1.04 2.26
C PRO A 10 -8.00 0.34 1.74
N THR A 11 -7.90 1.35 2.60
CA THR A 11 -8.05 2.76 2.22
C THR A 11 -6.70 3.47 2.36
N MET A 12 -6.30 4.21 1.33
CA MET A 12 -5.13 5.09 1.38
C MET A 12 -5.59 6.51 1.68
N LYS A 13 -5.15 7.05 2.83
CA LYS A 13 -5.29 8.47 3.17
C LYS A 13 -3.99 9.18 2.81
N ILE A 14 -4.13 10.35 2.18
CA ILE A 14 -3.02 11.20 1.75
C ILE A 14 -3.22 12.56 2.38
N ASN A 15 -2.16 13.13 2.95
CA ASN A 15 -2.20 14.46 3.56
C ASN A 15 -2.65 15.52 2.52
N PRO A 16 -3.82 16.16 2.69
CA PRO A 16 -4.33 17.14 1.73
C PRO A 16 -3.62 18.51 1.82
N GLU A 17 -2.80 18.72 2.84
CA GLU A 17 -2.07 19.99 3.04
C GLU A 17 -0.84 20.09 2.14
N VAL A 18 -0.29 18.95 1.68
CA VAL A 18 0.84 18.90 0.76
C VAL A 18 0.35 19.13 -0.67
N LYS A 19 0.81 20.24 -1.27
CA LYS A 19 0.38 20.68 -2.61
C LYS A 19 1.48 20.60 -3.67
N ASP A 20 2.69 20.21 -3.29
CA ASP A 20 3.82 19.99 -4.19
C ASP A 20 4.13 18.49 -4.26
N LEU A 21 4.18 17.96 -5.49
CA LEU A 21 4.46 16.56 -5.77
C LEU A 21 5.80 16.09 -5.18
N PHE A 22 6.79 16.98 -5.08
CA PHE A 22 8.12 16.63 -4.56
C PHE A 22 8.27 16.85 -3.06
N ALA A 23 7.24 17.39 -2.39
CA ALA A 23 7.27 17.65 -0.95
C ALA A 23 6.73 16.49 -0.10
N PHE A 24 6.12 15.48 -0.71
CA PHE A 24 5.57 14.32 -0.01
C PHE A 24 6.65 13.51 0.72
N LYS A 25 6.33 13.10 1.95
CA LYS A 25 7.14 12.21 2.79
C LYS A 25 6.36 10.94 3.09
N PHE A 26 7.04 9.94 3.63
CA PHE A 26 6.40 8.67 4.04
C PHE A 26 5.24 8.90 5.03
N GLU A 27 5.40 9.87 5.94
CA GLU A 27 4.43 10.20 7.00
C GLU A 27 3.13 10.82 6.46
N ASP A 28 3.13 11.31 5.21
CA ASP A 28 1.95 11.90 4.57
C ASP A 28 0.97 10.85 4.02
N PHE A 29 1.32 9.56 4.10
CA PHE A 29 0.52 8.45 3.63
C PHE A 29 0.14 7.55 4.80
N GLU A 30 -1.16 7.30 4.96
CA GLU A 30 -1.68 6.38 5.95
C GLU A 30 -2.50 5.29 5.26
N LEU A 31 -2.14 4.03 5.54
CA LEU A 31 -2.81 2.87 4.98
C LEU A 31 -3.69 2.23 6.06
N GLU A 32 -5.00 2.42 5.94
CA GLU A 32 -5.98 1.89 6.89
C GLU A 32 -6.60 0.59 6.38
N GLY A 33 -6.83 -0.36 7.30
CA GLY A 33 -7.52 -1.61 7.00
C GLY A 33 -6.74 -2.57 6.12
N TYR A 34 -5.41 -2.48 6.11
CA TYR A 34 -4.57 -3.40 5.33
C TYR A 34 -4.43 -4.77 6.01
N ASP A 35 -5.19 -5.74 5.51
CA ASP A 35 -5.13 -7.16 5.93
C ASP A 35 -4.63 -8.06 4.78
N PRO A 36 -3.33 -8.05 4.45
CA PRO A 36 -2.80 -8.86 3.37
C PRO A 36 -2.64 -10.32 3.77
N HIS A 37 -2.74 -11.20 2.78
CA HIS A 37 -2.26 -12.57 2.93
C HIS A 37 -0.74 -12.60 3.19
N PRO A 38 -0.20 -13.70 3.75
CA PRO A 38 1.24 -13.83 3.98
C PRO A 38 2.06 -13.55 2.72
N HIS A 39 3.17 -12.83 2.89
CA HIS A 39 4.08 -12.46 1.81
C HIS A 39 4.55 -13.70 1.04
N ILE A 40 4.50 -13.64 -0.30
CA ILE A 40 5.05 -14.67 -1.18
C ILE A 40 6.35 -14.11 -1.75
N LYS A 41 7.48 -14.73 -1.43
CA LYS A 41 8.78 -14.34 -2.00
C LYS A 41 8.84 -14.78 -3.47
N ALA A 42 9.28 -13.89 -4.35
CA ALA A 42 9.60 -14.19 -5.74
C ALA A 42 11.00 -13.65 -6.06
N ALA A 43 11.72 -14.35 -6.94
CA ALA A 43 13.03 -13.90 -7.40
C ALA A 43 12.86 -12.80 -8.47
N VAL A 44 13.72 -11.79 -8.41
CA VAL A 44 13.83 -10.78 -9.47
C VAL A 44 14.82 -11.31 -10.50
N SER A 45 14.42 -11.37 -11.77
CA SER A 45 15.37 -11.63 -12.86
C SER A 45 16.11 -10.34 -13.19
N VAL A 46 17.43 -10.46 -13.36
CA VAL A 46 18.31 -9.40 -13.85
C VAL A 46 18.60 -9.56 -15.33
#